data_AF-A0A0L8HRZ1-F1
#
_entry.id   AF-A0A0L8HRZ1-F1
#
_cell.length_a   1.000
_cell.length_b   1.000
_cell.length_c   1.000
_cell.angle_alpha   90.00
_cell.angle_beta   90.00
_cell.angle_gamma   90.00
#
_symmetry.space_group_name_H-M   'P 1'
#
loop_
_entity.id
_entity.type
_entity.pdbx_description
1 polymer ?
#
loop_
_entity_poly.entity_id
_entity_poly.type
_entity_poly.pdbx_seq_one_letter_code
_entity_poly.pdbx_strand_id
1 'polypeptide(L)' 'ELINSKAKFNVNYQDADGVSYLHHAALMGNTEVLNLLLQTGIDVTLKDNKGRW' A
#
# COMPACT_ATOMS: atom_id res chain seq x y z
N GLU A 1 -28.33 14.48 -3.45
CA GLU A 1 -27.55 14.04 -4.63
C GLU A 1 -26.48 13.07 -4.16
N LEU A 2 -26.45 11.88 -4.76
CA LEU A 2 -25.38 10.89 -4.58
C LEU A 2 -24.26 11.23 -5.58
N ILE A 3 -23.03 10.82 -5.25
CA ILE A 3 -21.77 10.91 -6.00
C ILE A 3 -20.88 12.07 -5.52
N ASN A 4 -19.86 11.71 -4.73
CA ASN A 4 -18.45 12.06 -4.94
C ASN A 4 -17.61 12.15 -3.64
N SER A 5 -17.85 11.25 -2.68
CA SER A 5 -16.84 10.98 -1.64
C SER A 5 -16.17 9.64 -1.90
N LYS A 6 -15.56 9.51 -3.10
CA LYS A 6 -14.42 8.60 -3.22
C LYS A 6 -13.33 9.27 -2.39
N ALA A 7 -13.23 8.92 -1.11
CA ALA A 7 -12.04 9.23 -0.34
C ALA A 7 -10.86 8.84 -1.22
N LYS A 8 -10.03 9.82 -1.58
CA LYS A 8 -8.91 9.62 -2.50
C LYS A 8 -7.91 8.76 -1.74
N PHE A 9 -8.07 7.44 -1.84
CA PHE A 9 -7.28 6.46 -1.13
C PHE A 9 -5.85 6.58 -1.64
N ASN A 10 -4.94 7.03 -0.78
CA ASN A 10 -3.52 7.07 -1.10
C ASN A 10 -2.97 5.66 -0.97
N VAL A 11 -2.79 4.98 -2.10
CA VAL A 11 -2.24 3.62 -2.11
C VAL A 11 -0.78 3.55 -1.65
N ASN A 12 -0.08 4.69 -1.62
CA ASN A 12 1.27 4.84 -1.10
C ASN A 12 1.31 5.25 0.38
N TYR A 13 0.18 5.15 1.10
CA TYR A 13 0.15 5.45 2.52
C TYR A 13 1.15 4.56 3.27
N GLN A 14 1.90 5.18 4.17
CA GLN A 14 2.75 4.53 5.15
C GLN A 14 2.23 4.89 6.55
N ASP A 15 2.23 3.91 7.45
CA ASP A 15 1.90 4.16 8.85
C ASP A 15 3.03 4.89 9.59
N ALA A 16 2.90 5.04 10.92
CA ALA A 16 3.89 5.72 11.75
C ALA A 16 5.29 5.06 11.73
N ASP A 17 5.37 3.79 11.35
CA ASP A 17 6.62 3.02 11.24
C ASP A 17 7.18 3.02 9.80
N GLY A 18 6.54 3.73 8.88
CA GLY A 18 6.89 3.72 7.46
C GLY A 18 6.36 2.48 6.73
N VAL A 19 5.47 1.70 7.35
CA VAL A 19 4.99 0.44 6.77
C VAL A 19 3.84 0.74 5.80
N SER A 20 4.01 0.34 4.54
CA SER A 20 3.00 0.48 3.48
C SER A 20 2.12 -0.76 3.35
N TYR A 21 1.06 -0.68 2.54
CA TYR A 21 0.23 -1.84 2.21
C TYR A 21 1.03 -3.00 1.57
N LEU A 22 2.10 -2.70 0.82
CA LEU A 22 2.99 -3.73 0.26
C LEU A 22 3.74 -4.49 1.34
N HIS A 23 4.30 -3.79 2.32
CA HIS A 23 5.03 -4.42 3.43
C HIS A 23 4.13 -5.42 4.17
N HIS A 24 2.87 -5.03 4.44
CA HIS A 24 1.89 -5.93 5.06
C HIS A 24 1.55 -7.11 4.15
N ALA A 25 1.28 -6.89 2.87
CA ALA A 25 0.96 -7.97 1.93
C ALA A 25 2.11 -8.98 1.78
N ALA A 26 3.36 -8.48 1.72
CA ALA A 26 4.57 -9.29 1.65
C ALA A 26 4.79 -10.09 2.94
N LEU A 27 4.61 -9.48 4.13
CA LEU A 27 4.73 -10.15 5.42
C LEU A 27 3.73 -11.30 5.57
N MET A 28 2.52 -11.12 5.05
CA MET A 28 1.47 -12.14 5.08
C MET A 28 1.65 -13.22 4.00
N GLY A 29 2.60 -13.07 3.08
CA GLY A 29 2.80 -13.98 1.94
C GLY A 29 1.61 -14.01 0.97
N ASN A 30 0.75 -13.00 1.00
CA ASN A 30 -0.48 -12.98 0.21
C ASN A 30 -0.21 -12.39 -1.19
N THR A 31 0.09 -13.28 -2.13
CA THR A 31 0.41 -12.93 -3.51
C THR A 31 -0.78 -12.34 -4.27
N GLU A 32 -2.01 -12.69 -3.92
CA GLU A 32 -3.21 -12.15 -4.54
C GLU A 32 -3.41 -10.67 -4.19
N VAL A 33 -3.27 -10.33 -2.90
CA VAL A 33 -3.31 -8.93 -2.44
C VAL A 33 -2.13 -8.15 -3.01
N LEU A 34 -0.94 -8.75 -3.06
CA LEU A 34 0.23 -8.11 -3.67
C LEU A 34 -0.03 -7.76 -5.14
N ASN A 35 -0.56 -8.70 -5.93
CA ASN A 35 -0.90 -8.47 -7.33
C ASN A 35 -1.96 -7.38 -7.51
N LEU A 36 -2.98 -7.35 -6.64
CA LEU A 36 -4.00 -6.31 -6.68
C LEU A 36 -3.39 -4.93 -6.41
N LEU A 37 -2.52 -4.80 -5.39
CA LEU A 37 -1.83 -3.56 -5.06
C LEU A 37 -0.91 -3.09 -6.21
N LEU A 38 -0.16 -4.00 -6.83
CA LEU A 38 0.70 -3.66 -7.97
C LEU A 38 -0.10 -3.09 -9.16
N GLN A 39 -1.34 -3.55 -9.37
CA GLN A 39 -2.21 -3.01 -10.42
C GLN A 39 -2.72 -1.59 -10.13
N THR A 40 -2.62 -1.11 -8.89
CA THR A 40 -3.06 0.24 -8.51
C THR A 40 -2.03 1.34 -8.78
N GLY A 41 -0.84 1.00 -9.27
CA GLY A 41 0.26 1.95 -9.44
C GLY A 41 0.94 2.34 -8.13
N ILE A 42 0.89 1.44 -7.14
CA ILE A 42 1.59 1.59 -5.87
C ILE A 42 3.10 1.76 -6.09
N ASP A 43 3.73 2.61 -5.31
CA ASP A 43 5.17 2.78 -5.30
C ASP A 43 5.82 1.64 -4.53
N VAL A 44 6.47 0.74 -5.27
CA VAL A 44 7.19 -0.43 -4.74
C VAL A 44 8.57 -0.07 -4.18
N THR A 45 8.99 1.18 -4.28
CA THR A 45 10.30 1.64 -3.79
C THR A 45 10.26 2.19 -2.37
N LEU A 46 9.06 2.30 -1.80
CA LEU A 46 8.84 2.76 -0.44
C LEU A 46 9.54 1.85 0.56
N LYS A 47 10.23 2.47 1.51
CA LYS A 47 10.90 1.78 2.60
C LYS A 47 10.30 2.17 3.93
N ASP A 48 10.25 1.22 4.85
CA ASP A 48 9.94 1.51 6.24
C ASP A 48 11.03 2.34 6.93
N ASN A 49 10.77 2.79 8.16
CA ASN A 49 11.71 3.59 8.94
C ASN A 49 13.02 2.83 9.28
N LYS A 50 13.05 1.51 9.09
CA LYS A 50 14.23 0.66 9.26
C LYS A 50 14.99 0.45 7.94
N GLY A 51 14.52 1.04 6.83
CA GLY A 51 15.09 0.91 5.50
C GLY A 51 14.77 -0.40 4.79
N ARG A 52 13.79 -1.18 5.30
CA ARG A 52 13.32 -2.42 4.68
C ARG A 52 12.34 -2.08 3.54
N TRP A 53 12.32 -2.94 2.53
CA TRP A 53 11.38 -2.88 1.41
C TRP A 53 10.09 -3.63 1.75
#